data_AF-A0A9D2SUP1-F1
#
_entry.id   AF-A0A9D2SUP1-F1
#
_cell.length_a   1.000
_cell.length_b   1.000
_cell.length_c   1.000
_cell.angle_alpha   90.00
_cell.angle_beta   90.00
_cell.angle_gamma   90.00
#
_symmetry.space_group_name_H-M   'P 1'
#
loop_
_entity.id
_entity.type
_entity.pdbx_description
1 polymer ?
#
loop_
_entity_poly.entity_id
_entity_poly.type
_entity_poly.pdbx_seq_one_letter_code
_entity_poly.pdbx_strand_id
1 'polypeptide(L)'
;MRTRVRDWLLRLCFALIRWLQDEPAQTLQPGDVVWCRMPLAQGQLENIPAAHQIRPYVVCQEDEQGIQAYACSSHPFPRVNERKVCRISGSKYGIGRDTYVDTSRMWKIPGANLYQYYFRIDPADLERISRCRAAKAQTQTIGVGCVVRRQGEVYYIYAVHNGHFQAFAMHRSQTGKGLMVSCHSVLYALELSRTFSLDLPLQLLQQFSLSEISRIARAWRKHQRQEQDRIDPKDCRFDHPVGQMFSLSGTLYFVYLYSLRQRIYGIRLDEEGCTDYRLHREKHLDCLKPEKICTFEDLQDAVAIMQEDKVLSEEMARALLRRRRDGC
;
A
#
# COMPACT_ATOMS: atom_id res chain seq x y z
N MET A 1 43.03 15.58 -49.46
CA MET A 1 41.97 14.53 -49.49
C MET A 1 40.94 14.64 -48.37
N ARG A 2 41.31 14.99 -47.12
CA ARG A 2 40.37 15.11 -45.96
C ARG A 2 39.29 16.22 -46.06
N THR A 3 39.53 17.29 -46.81
CA THR A 3 38.59 18.41 -46.97
C THR A 3 37.37 18.07 -47.85
N ARG A 4 37.58 17.30 -48.93
CA ARG A 4 36.49 16.92 -49.85
C ARG A 4 35.45 15.98 -49.22
N VAL A 5 35.87 15.09 -48.31
CA VAL A 5 34.95 14.18 -47.61
C VAL A 5 34.10 14.94 -46.61
N ARG A 6 34.68 15.91 -45.89
CA ARG A 6 33.97 16.77 -44.94
C ARG A 6 32.92 17.64 -45.65
N ASP A 7 33.28 18.26 -46.76
CA ASP A 7 32.34 19.10 -47.53
C ASP A 7 31.22 18.27 -48.16
N TRP A 8 31.53 17.04 -48.59
CA TRP A 8 30.53 16.10 -49.12
C TRP A 8 29.55 15.64 -48.03
N LEU A 9 30.04 15.31 -46.83
CA LEU A 9 29.20 14.96 -45.68
C LEU A 9 28.30 16.12 -45.26
N LEU A 10 28.83 17.35 -45.21
CA LEU A 10 28.03 18.53 -44.88
C LEU A 10 26.90 18.75 -45.89
N ARG A 11 27.17 18.60 -47.19
CA ARG A 11 26.14 18.71 -48.25
C ARG A 11 25.06 17.64 -48.12
N LEU A 12 25.46 16.40 -47.80
CA LEU A 12 24.52 15.31 -47.54
C LEU A 12 23.64 15.60 -46.32
N CYS A 13 24.21 16.08 -45.22
CA CYS A 13 23.46 16.48 -44.03
C CYS A 13 22.47 17.62 -44.35
N PHE A 14 22.88 18.65 -45.09
CA PHE A 14 21.98 19.73 -45.49
C PHE A 14 20.86 19.25 -46.43
N ALA A 15 21.16 18.35 -47.35
CA ALA A 15 20.15 17.75 -48.22
C ALA A 15 19.14 16.91 -47.43
N LEU A 16 19.61 16.14 -46.44
CA LEU A 16 18.77 15.35 -45.53
C LEU A 16 17.90 16.24 -44.64
N ILE A 17 18.45 17.31 -44.08
CA ILE A 17 17.70 18.30 -43.28
C ILE A 17 16.62 18.95 -44.14
N ARG A 18 16.96 19.37 -45.36
CA ARG A 18 16.02 20.00 -46.29
C ARG A 18 14.91 19.02 -46.72
N TRP A 19 15.26 17.76 -46.94
CA TRP A 19 14.31 16.70 -47.26
C TRP A 19 13.37 16.38 -46.10
N LEU A 20 13.87 16.41 -44.86
CA LEU A 20 13.05 16.26 -43.63
C LEU A 20 12.18 17.49 -43.34
N GLN A 21 12.56 18.67 -43.85
CA GLN A 21 11.80 19.92 -43.72
C GLN A 21 10.74 20.11 -44.81
N ASP A 22 10.84 19.36 -45.92
CA ASP A 22 9.86 19.34 -47.03
C ASP A 22 8.69 18.35 -46.79
N GLU A 23 8.61 17.71 -45.62
CA GLU A 23 7.36 17.02 -45.25
C GLU A 23 6.25 18.07 -45.03
N PRO A 24 5.07 17.90 -45.65
CA PRO A 24 3.95 18.79 -45.40
C PRO A 24 3.68 18.83 -43.89
N ALA A 25 3.42 20.01 -43.35
CA ALA A 25 3.07 20.19 -41.95
C ALA A 25 2.02 19.14 -41.57
N GLN A 26 2.44 18.15 -40.78
CA GLN A 26 1.59 17.02 -40.44
C GLN A 26 0.42 17.56 -39.62
N THR A 27 -0.77 17.61 -40.23
CA THR A 27 -1.99 18.02 -39.53
C THR A 27 -2.23 17.04 -38.40
N LEU A 28 -2.22 17.55 -37.17
CA LEU A 28 -2.35 16.71 -35.98
C LEU A 28 -3.81 16.34 -35.79
N GLN A 29 -4.03 15.07 -35.50
CA GLN A 29 -5.37 14.54 -35.30
C GLN A 29 -5.58 14.07 -33.86
N PRO A 30 -6.85 14.02 -33.40
CA PRO A 30 -7.16 13.41 -32.12
C PRO A 30 -6.61 11.98 -32.03
N GLY A 31 -5.88 11.69 -30.95
CA GLY A 31 -5.17 10.42 -30.74
C GLY A 31 -3.70 10.43 -31.16
N ASP A 32 -3.22 11.47 -31.84
CA ASP A 32 -1.78 11.62 -32.05
C ASP A 32 -1.09 11.94 -30.72
N VAL A 33 0.10 11.39 -30.53
CA VAL A 33 0.95 11.63 -29.37
C VAL A 33 2.17 12.39 -29.85
N VAL A 34 2.42 13.54 -29.23
CA VAL A 34 3.49 14.46 -29.63
C VAL A 34 4.32 14.86 -28.43
N TRP A 35 5.63 15.02 -28.62
CA TRP A 35 6.50 15.63 -27.63
C TRP A 35 6.35 17.14 -27.70
N CYS A 36 6.11 17.76 -26.54
CA CYS A 36 5.95 19.21 -26.43
C CYS A 36 6.73 19.75 -25.24
N ARG A 37 7.22 20.98 -25.37
CA ARG A 37 7.63 21.79 -24.22
C ARG A 37 6.40 22.19 -23.43
N MET A 38 6.45 22.00 -22.11
CA MET A 38 5.33 22.32 -21.22
C MET A 38 4.86 23.77 -21.43
N PRO A 39 3.56 24.03 -21.63
CA PRO A 39 3.03 25.37 -21.88
C PRO A 39 2.88 26.13 -20.56
N LEU A 40 4.00 26.44 -19.94
CA LEU A 40 4.12 27.17 -18.68
C LEU A 40 4.91 28.46 -18.90
N ALA A 41 4.73 29.44 -18.02
CA ALA A 41 5.55 30.65 -18.05
C ALA A 41 7.03 30.32 -17.78
N GLN A 42 7.94 31.13 -18.31
CA GLN A 42 9.39 30.88 -18.24
C GLN A 42 9.89 30.66 -16.80
N GLY A 43 9.48 31.52 -15.84
CA GLY A 43 9.85 31.34 -14.43
C GLY A 43 9.30 30.07 -13.78
N GLN A 44 8.21 29.50 -14.28
CA GLN A 44 7.71 28.20 -13.82
C GLN A 44 8.49 27.03 -14.45
N LEU A 45 8.89 27.17 -15.73
CA LEU A 45 9.72 26.19 -16.43
C LEU A 45 11.12 26.08 -15.82
N GLU A 46 11.71 27.17 -15.37
CA GLU A 46 13.06 27.20 -14.75
C GLU A 46 13.13 26.38 -13.46
N ASN A 47 12.02 26.25 -12.75
CA ASN A 47 11.90 25.40 -11.56
C ASN A 47 11.77 23.90 -11.89
N ILE A 48 11.68 23.53 -13.17
CA ILE A 48 11.57 22.16 -13.65
C ILE A 48 12.90 21.77 -14.30
N PRO A 49 13.52 20.64 -13.92
CA PRO A 49 14.74 20.18 -14.57
C PRO A 49 14.57 20.07 -16.09
N ALA A 50 15.57 20.48 -16.87
CA ALA A 50 15.48 20.59 -18.33
C ALA A 50 14.94 19.31 -19.00
N ALA A 51 15.37 18.14 -18.52
CA ALA A 51 14.92 16.83 -19.01
C ALA A 51 13.41 16.55 -18.81
N HIS A 52 12.72 17.31 -17.96
CA HIS A 52 11.29 17.16 -17.66
C HIS A 52 10.43 18.28 -18.24
N GLN A 53 11.05 19.31 -18.83
CA GLN A 53 10.36 20.43 -19.49
C GLN A 53 9.75 20.01 -20.83
N ILE A 54 10.22 18.92 -21.43
CA ILE A 54 9.66 18.32 -22.64
C ILE A 54 9.02 16.99 -22.26
N ARG A 55 7.78 16.75 -22.67
CA ARG A 55 7.06 15.51 -22.38
C ARG A 55 6.02 15.18 -23.45
N PRO A 56 5.53 13.94 -23.51
CA PRO A 56 4.51 13.57 -24.49
C PRO A 56 3.14 14.11 -24.06
N TYR A 57 2.30 14.39 -25.05
CA TYR A 57 0.90 14.76 -24.88
C TYR A 57 0.03 14.03 -25.89
N VAL A 58 -1.17 13.59 -25.46
CA VAL A 58 -2.20 13.05 -26.37
C VAL A 58 -3.06 14.17 -26.91
N VAL A 59 -3.00 14.41 -28.21
CA VAL A 59 -3.81 15.40 -28.94
C VAL A 59 -5.28 15.00 -28.83
N CYS A 60 -6.12 15.96 -28.45
CA CYS A 60 -7.57 15.82 -28.44
C CYS A 60 -8.22 16.69 -29.52
N GLN A 61 -7.63 17.85 -29.80
CA GLN A 61 -8.11 18.80 -30.79
C GLN A 61 -6.93 19.66 -31.26
N GLU A 62 -6.95 20.06 -32.52
CA GLU A 62 -6.05 21.07 -33.10
C GLU A 62 -6.87 22.35 -33.36
N ASP A 63 -6.25 23.50 -33.13
CA ASP A 63 -6.78 24.83 -33.46
C ASP A 63 -5.68 25.70 -34.10
N GLU A 64 -6.03 26.89 -34.60
CA GLU A 64 -5.09 27.79 -35.27
C GLU A 64 -3.89 28.21 -34.39
N GLN A 65 -4.01 28.11 -33.06
CA GLN A 65 -2.98 28.52 -32.11
C GLN A 65 -2.11 27.36 -31.62
N GLY A 66 -2.50 26.11 -31.92
CA GLY A 66 -1.78 24.90 -31.55
C GLY A 66 -2.72 23.73 -31.27
N ILE A 67 -2.56 23.08 -30.11
CA ILE A 67 -3.35 21.89 -29.76
C ILE A 67 -3.93 21.96 -28.35
N GLN A 68 -5.05 21.25 -28.17
CA GLN A 68 -5.58 20.87 -26.87
C GLN A 68 -5.26 19.41 -26.59
N ALA A 69 -4.58 19.14 -25.47
CA ALA A 69 -4.01 17.83 -25.22
C ALA A 69 -3.91 17.47 -23.73
N TYR A 70 -3.75 16.17 -23.44
CA TYR A 70 -3.52 15.65 -22.09
C TYR A 70 -2.07 15.24 -21.89
N ALA A 71 -1.51 15.54 -20.72
CA ALA A 71 -0.11 15.25 -20.42
C ALA A 71 0.12 13.75 -20.18
N CYS A 72 1.22 13.24 -20.73
CA CYS A 72 1.67 11.87 -20.53
C CYS A 72 2.85 11.79 -19.56
N SER A 73 2.98 10.64 -18.90
CA SER A 73 4.10 10.30 -18.03
C SER A 73 4.36 8.80 -18.06
N SER A 74 5.62 8.39 -17.89
CA SER A 74 5.98 6.98 -17.67
C SER A 74 5.69 6.48 -16.25
N HIS A 75 5.23 7.38 -15.37
CA HIS A 75 4.89 7.11 -13.97
C HIS A 75 3.49 7.64 -13.66
N PRO A 76 2.71 6.99 -12.76
CA PRO A 76 1.44 7.51 -12.30
C PRO A 76 1.55 8.92 -11.72
N PHE A 77 0.50 9.73 -11.87
CA PHE A 77 0.43 11.08 -11.29
C PHE A 77 -0.03 11.00 -9.83
N PRO A 78 0.85 11.17 -8.83
CA PRO A 78 0.52 10.88 -7.43
C PRO A 78 -0.49 11.85 -6.80
N ARG A 79 -0.72 13.01 -7.43
CA ARG A 79 -1.65 14.05 -6.94
C ARG A 79 -2.93 14.15 -7.79
N VAL A 80 -3.14 13.23 -8.71
CA VAL A 80 -4.31 13.20 -9.59
C VAL A 80 -5.20 12.04 -9.18
N ASN A 81 -6.51 12.25 -9.19
CA ASN A 81 -7.48 11.19 -8.93
C ASN A 81 -7.26 10.03 -9.91
N GLU A 82 -7.13 8.80 -9.42
CA GLU A 82 -6.88 7.61 -10.25
C GLU A 82 -7.91 7.44 -11.39
N ARG A 83 -9.18 7.82 -11.18
CA ARG A 83 -10.21 7.79 -12.24
C ARG A 83 -9.98 8.80 -13.36
N LYS A 84 -9.20 9.84 -13.09
CA LYS A 84 -8.74 10.84 -14.05
C LYS A 84 -7.40 10.45 -14.69
N VAL A 85 -6.82 9.29 -14.35
CA VAL A 85 -5.60 8.79 -15.00
C VAL A 85 -5.94 7.61 -15.88
N CYS A 86 -5.63 7.70 -17.17
CA CYS A 86 -5.77 6.60 -18.10
C CYS A 86 -4.41 5.93 -18.34
N ARG A 87 -4.29 4.62 -18.03
CA ARG A 87 -3.09 3.83 -18.34
C ARG A 87 -3.18 3.24 -19.76
N ILE A 88 -2.17 3.50 -20.56
CA ILE A 88 -1.95 2.96 -21.91
C ILE A 88 -0.79 1.97 -21.86
N SER A 89 -1.01 0.78 -22.41
CA SER A 89 0.02 -0.28 -22.46
C SER A 89 1.09 0.12 -23.46
N GLY A 90 2.32 0.32 -23.01
CA GLY A 90 3.40 0.73 -23.92
C GLY A 90 3.71 -0.33 -24.97
N SER A 91 3.71 -1.61 -24.56
CA SER A 91 3.97 -2.77 -25.41
C SER A 91 3.07 -2.83 -26.65
N LYS A 92 1.81 -2.39 -26.53
CA LYS A 92 0.85 -2.33 -27.64
C LYS A 92 1.30 -1.42 -28.78
N TYR A 93 2.06 -0.38 -28.45
CA TYR A 93 2.53 0.64 -29.39
C TYR A 93 4.05 0.55 -29.66
N GLY A 94 4.71 -0.54 -29.25
CA GLY A 94 6.15 -0.70 -29.38
C GLY A 94 6.97 0.20 -28.44
N ILE A 95 6.34 0.75 -27.40
CA ILE A 95 6.97 1.65 -26.41
C ILE A 95 7.25 0.83 -25.17
N GLY A 96 8.51 0.63 -24.80
CA GLY A 96 8.87 -0.36 -23.76
C GLY A 96 8.22 -0.16 -22.38
N ARG A 97 7.69 1.04 -22.06
CA ARG A 97 7.05 1.35 -20.77
C ARG A 97 5.61 1.81 -20.95
N ASP A 98 4.77 1.43 -20.00
CA ASP A 98 3.41 1.96 -19.90
C ASP A 98 3.41 3.48 -19.75
N THR A 99 2.37 4.09 -20.33
CA THR A 99 2.16 5.52 -20.30
C THR A 99 0.88 5.85 -19.54
N TYR A 100 0.95 6.84 -18.66
CA TYR A 100 -0.16 7.36 -17.87
C TYR A 100 -0.56 8.71 -18.42
N VAL A 101 -1.85 8.89 -18.74
CA VAL A 101 -2.42 10.12 -19.28
C VAL A 101 -3.25 10.80 -18.20
N ASP A 102 -2.90 12.03 -17.84
CA ASP A 102 -3.65 12.86 -16.90
C ASP A 102 -4.81 13.58 -17.61
N THR A 103 -6.04 13.11 -17.36
CA THR A 103 -7.28 13.67 -17.91
C THR A 103 -7.95 14.68 -16.99
N SER A 104 -7.33 15.03 -15.86
CA SER A 104 -7.87 16.03 -14.92
C SER A 104 -7.74 17.46 -15.44
N ARG A 105 -6.75 17.71 -16.31
CA ARG A 105 -6.46 19.01 -16.90
C ARG A 105 -6.19 18.86 -18.40
N MET A 106 -6.96 19.58 -19.20
CA MET A 106 -6.67 19.78 -20.61
C MET A 106 -5.72 20.97 -20.77
N TRP A 107 -4.64 20.76 -21.50
CA TRP A 107 -3.61 21.77 -21.76
C TRP A 107 -3.84 22.39 -23.13
N LYS A 108 -3.70 23.72 -23.21
CA LYS A 108 -3.55 24.43 -24.48
C LYS A 108 -2.06 24.58 -24.75
N ILE A 109 -1.56 23.92 -25.79
CA ILE A 109 -0.14 23.89 -26.15
C ILE A 109 0.02 24.72 -27.42
N PRO A 110 0.76 25.85 -27.37
CA PRO A 110 1.03 26.65 -28.56
C PRO A 110 1.79 25.86 -29.63
N GLY A 111 1.58 26.17 -30.91
CA GLY A 111 2.32 25.54 -32.00
C GLY A 111 3.85 25.62 -31.83
N ALA A 112 4.36 26.72 -31.30
CA ALA A 112 5.79 26.91 -31.00
C ALA A 112 6.35 25.96 -29.92
N ASN A 113 5.47 25.31 -29.15
CA ASN A 113 5.85 24.33 -28.12
C ASN A 113 5.81 22.88 -28.65
N LEU A 114 5.39 22.65 -29.89
CA LEU A 114 5.42 21.33 -30.53
C LEU A 114 6.86 21.00 -30.96
N TYR A 115 7.36 19.83 -30.57
CA TYR A 115 8.72 19.39 -30.90
C TYR A 115 8.74 18.28 -31.94
N GLN A 116 8.08 17.16 -31.63
CA GLN A 116 8.21 15.96 -32.45
C GLN A 116 6.97 15.09 -32.36
N TYR A 117 6.49 14.62 -33.52
CA TYR A 117 5.51 13.54 -33.57
C TYR A 117 6.10 12.26 -32.95
N TYR A 118 5.30 11.54 -32.16
CA TYR A 118 5.74 10.32 -31.52
C TYR A 118 5.07 9.08 -32.11
N PHE A 119 3.76 8.94 -31.91
CA PHE A 119 2.96 7.82 -32.44
C PHE A 119 1.48 8.16 -32.32
N ARG A 120 0.60 7.30 -32.83
CA ARG A 120 -0.85 7.44 -32.70
C ARG A 120 -1.43 6.33 -31.84
N ILE A 121 -2.32 6.68 -30.92
CA ILE A 121 -3.11 5.69 -30.16
C ILE A 121 -4.33 5.25 -30.96
N ASP A 122 -4.79 4.02 -30.70
CA ASP A 122 -5.99 3.53 -31.35
C ASP A 122 -7.29 4.18 -30.79
N PRO A 123 -8.41 4.09 -31.51
CA PRO A 123 -9.67 4.67 -31.07
C PRO A 123 -10.17 4.14 -29.72
N ALA A 124 -9.90 2.87 -29.40
CA ALA A 124 -10.32 2.25 -28.13
C ALA A 124 -9.62 2.91 -26.92
N ASP A 125 -8.33 3.21 -27.03
CA ASP A 125 -7.61 3.93 -25.97
C ASP A 125 -8.02 5.41 -25.91
N LEU A 126 -8.34 6.04 -27.04
CA LEU A 126 -8.88 7.41 -27.07
C LEU A 126 -10.28 7.50 -26.38
N GLU A 127 -11.14 6.50 -26.57
CA GLU A 127 -12.41 6.39 -25.86
C GLU A 127 -12.22 6.17 -24.35
N ARG A 128 -11.21 5.39 -23.95
CA ARG A 128 -10.86 5.21 -22.53
C ARG A 128 -10.43 6.53 -21.89
N ILE A 129 -9.59 7.31 -22.57
CA ILE A 129 -9.20 8.66 -22.14
C ILE A 129 -10.44 9.53 -21.97
N SER A 130 -11.37 9.49 -22.92
CA SER A 130 -12.62 10.27 -22.88
C SER A 130 -13.52 9.87 -21.71
N ARG A 131 -13.61 8.57 -21.38
CA ARG A 131 -14.33 8.08 -20.20
C ARG A 131 -13.69 8.53 -18.90
N CYS A 132 -12.35 8.50 -18.79
CA CYS A 132 -11.63 9.04 -17.64
C CYS A 132 -11.91 10.54 -17.46
N ARG A 133 -11.93 11.32 -18.54
CA ARG A 133 -12.32 12.74 -18.49
C ARG A 133 -13.75 12.92 -17.97
N ALA A 134 -14.72 12.14 -18.45
CA ALA A 134 -16.12 12.24 -18.05
C ALA A 134 -16.39 11.77 -16.61
N ALA A 135 -15.46 11.02 -16.00
CA ALA A 135 -15.61 10.56 -14.62
C ALA A 135 -15.84 11.74 -13.68
N LYS A 136 -16.98 11.74 -12.96
CA LYS A 136 -17.25 12.76 -11.94
C LYS A 136 -16.19 12.66 -10.85
N ALA A 137 -15.67 13.82 -10.43
CA ALA A 137 -14.95 13.92 -9.17
C ALA A 137 -15.91 13.42 -8.08
N GLN A 138 -15.44 12.51 -7.23
CA GLN A 138 -16.26 11.96 -6.17
C GLN A 138 -16.70 13.15 -5.28
N THR A 139 -18.00 13.34 -5.06
CA THR A 139 -18.46 13.95 -3.82
C THR A 139 -17.95 13.01 -2.75
N GLN A 140 -16.78 13.32 -2.17
CA GLN A 140 -16.10 12.41 -1.27
C GLN A 140 -16.92 12.33 0.01
N THR A 141 -17.77 11.32 0.10
CA THR A 141 -18.41 10.92 1.34
C THR A 141 -17.33 10.38 2.27
N ILE A 142 -17.25 10.94 3.47
CA ILE A 142 -16.31 10.50 4.50
C ILE A 142 -16.63 9.04 4.83
N GLY A 143 -15.60 8.18 4.82
CA GLY A 143 -15.75 6.75 5.03
C GLY A 143 -14.40 6.06 5.25
N VAL A 144 -14.39 4.74 5.18
CA VAL A 144 -13.16 3.94 5.37
C VAL A 144 -12.11 4.32 4.32
N GLY A 145 -10.88 4.52 4.76
CA GLY A 145 -9.77 4.95 3.91
C GLY A 145 -9.58 6.46 3.81
N CYS A 146 -10.48 7.25 4.41
CA CYS A 146 -10.36 8.69 4.47
C CYS A 146 -9.40 9.13 5.58
N VAL A 147 -8.58 10.13 5.27
CA VAL A 147 -7.83 10.94 6.22
C VAL A 147 -8.63 12.20 6.50
N VAL A 148 -8.96 12.45 7.76
CA VAL A 148 -9.79 13.57 8.18
C VAL A 148 -9.08 14.43 9.22
N ARG A 149 -9.48 15.69 9.33
CA ARG A 149 -9.07 16.60 10.39
C ARG A 149 -10.25 16.92 11.31
N ARG A 150 -10.00 16.90 12.61
CA ARG A 150 -10.94 17.31 13.65
C ARG A 150 -10.19 18.07 14.73
N GLN A 151 -10.63 19.29 15.04
CA GLN A 151 -10.03 20.13 16.10
C GLN A 151 -8.51 20.31 15.97
N GLY A 152 -8.00 20.39 14.74
CA GLY A 152 -6.56 20.55 14.45
C GLY A 152 -5.79 19.24 14.28
N GLU A 153 -6.28 18.15 14.84
CA GLU A 153 -5.67 16.82 14.79
C GLU A 153 -6.07 16.04 13.54
N VAL A 154 -5.19 15.14 13.08
CA VAL A 154 -5.36 14.35 11.85
C VAL A 154 -5.59 12.88 12.19
N TYR A 155 -6.54 12.25 11.48
CA TYR A 155 -6.96 10.88 11.74
C TYR A 155 -7.16 10.09 10.45
N TYR A 156 -6.90 8.78 10.48
CA TYR A 156 -7.23 7.84 9.40
C TYR A 156 -8.41 6.97 9.81
N ILE A 157 -9.51 6.99 9.04
CA ILE A 157 -10.70 6.19 9.29
C ILE A 157 -10.49 4.76 8.77
N TYR A 158 -10.53 3.78 9.67
CA TYR A 158 -10.32 2.37 9.34
C TYR A 158 -11.62 1.54 9.36
N ALA A 159 -12.66 2.00 10.06
CA ALA A 159 -13.96 1.32 10.11
C ALA A 159 -15.10 2.31 10.38
N VAL A 160 -16.33 1.87 10.13
CA VAL A 160 -17.55 2.57 10.52
C VAL A 160 -18.43 1.57 11.26
N HIS A 161 -18.76 1.88 12.51
CA HIS A 161 -19.60 1.02 13.36
C HIS A 161 -20.74 1.85 13.93
N ASN A 162 -21.97 1.39 13.73
CA ASN A 162 -23.19 2.06 14.23
C ASN A 162 -23.25 3.56 13.91
N GLY A 163 -22.79 3.95 12.71
CA GLY A 163 -22.78 5.36 12.27
C GLY A 163 -21.62 6.20 12.81
N HIS A 164 -20.76 5.66 13.69
CA HIS A 164 -19.56 6.34 14.17
C HIS A 164 -18.31 5.93 13.39
N PHE A 165 -17.44 6.90 13.10
CA PHE A 165 -16.18 6.67 12.40
C PHE A 165 -15.10 6.21 13.38
N GLN A 166 -14.54 5.02 13.16
CA GLN A 166 -13.40 4.54 13.93
C GLN A 166 -12.09 4.91 13.22
N ALA A 167 -11.16 5.50 13.96
CA ALA A 167 -9.96 6.07 13.38
C ALA A 167 -8.70 5.86 14.21
N PHE A 168 -7.54 5.90 13.54
CA PHE A 168 -6.22 6.00 14.16
C PHE A 168 -5.74 7.45 14.14
N ALA A 169 -5.04 7.88 15.19
CA ALA A 169 -4.36 9.17 15.18
C ALA A 169 -3.17 9.16 14.21
N MET A 170 -2.92 10.33 13.62
CA MET A 170 -1.82 10.55 12.68
C MET A 170 -0.97 11.74 13.14
N HIS A 171 0.30 11.47 13.43
CA HIS A 171 1.25 12.51 13.86
C HIS A 171 2.25 12.79 12.76
N ARG A 172 2.60 14.06 12.56
CA ARG A 172 3.67 14.39 11.61
C ARG A 172 4.97 13.75 12.06
N SER A 173 5.63 13.00 11.19
CA SER A 173 6.88 12.31 11.50
C SER A 173 8.04 12.92 10.72
N GLN A 174 9.10 13.28 11.44
CA GLN A 174 10.37 13.71 10.86
C GLN A 174 11.41 12.59 10.82
N THR A 175 11.18 11.50 11.55
CA THR A 175 12.16 10.42 11.74
C THR A 175 11.94 9.22 10.82
N GLY A 176 10.77 9.13 10.17
CA GLY A 176 10.43 8.05 9.23
C GLY A 176 10.23 6.67 9.87
N LYS A 177 10.19 6.58 11.20
CA LYS A 177 10.02 5.30 11.93
C LYS A 177 8.55 4.95 12.11
N GLY A 178 8.18 3.68 11.91
CA GLY A 178 6.82 3.14 12.08
C GLY A 178 6.05 3.01 10.77
N LEU A 179 4.72 2.86 10.86
CA LEU A 179 3.85 2.78 9.68
C LEU A 179 3.63 4.19 9.10
N MET A 180 4.36 4.51 8.04
CA MET A 180 4.31 5.82 7.40
C MET A 180 3.26 5.90 6.29
N VAL A 181 2.55 7.02 6.24
CA VAL A 181 1.64 7.38 5.15
C VAL A 181 1.83 8.84 4.76
N SER A 182 1.66 9.15 3.47
CA SER A 182 1.77 10.53 2.98
C SER A 182 0.39 11.11 2.81
N CYS A 183 0.14 12.26 3.45
CA CYS A 183 -1.05 13.05 3.24
C CYS A 183 -0.64 14.45 2.79
N HIS A 184 -1.05 14.86 1.57
CA HIS A 184 -0.72 16.16 0.99
C HIS A 184 0.79 16.49 1.00
N SER A 185 1.65 15.49 0.73
CA SER A 185 3.12 15.62 0.74
C SER A 185 3.74 15.83 2.13
N VAL A 186 2.95 15.67 3.20
CA VAL A 186 3.45 15.59 4.56
C VAL A 186 3.44 14.13 5.01
N LEU A 187 4.55 13.68 5.58
CA LEU A 187 4.68 12.32 6.10
C LEU A 187 4.09 12.23 7.51
N TYR A 188 3.16 11.30 7.69
CA TYR A 188 2.52 11.01 8.96
C TYR A 188 2.86 9.60 9.43
N ALA A 189 3.06 9.47 10.73
CA ALA A 189 3.06 8.20 11.44
C ALA A 189 1.63 7.83 11.84
N LEU A 190 1.20 6.60 11.53
CA LEU A 190 -0.02 6.03 12.10
C LEU A 190 0.27 5.41 13.47
N GLU A 191 -0.49 5.83 14.48
CA GLU A 191 -0.46 5.25 15.82
C GLU A 191 -1.51 4.12 15.92
N LEU A 192 -1.09 2.89 15.61
CA LEU A 192 -1.99 1.72 15.57
C LEU A 192 -2.47 1.25 16.95
N SER A 193 -1.77 1.63 18.01
CA SER A 193 -2.09 1.29 19.41
C SER A 193 -3.26 2.09 19.98
N ARG A 194 -3.66 3.19 19.33
CA ARG A 194 -4.67 4.11 19.86
C ARG A 194 -5.79 4.34 18.85
N THR A 195 -6.98 3.87 19.20
CA THR A 195 -8.21 4.02 18.40
C THR A 195 -9.11 5.12 18.94
N PHE A 196 -9.84 5.78 18.04
CA PHE A 196 -10.75 6.87 18.36
C PHE A 196 -12.09 6.65 17.67
N SER A 197 -13.17 6.99 18.36
CA SER A 197 -14.49 7.18 17.75
C SER A 197 -14.66 8.67 17.45
N LEU A 198 -14.89 9.01 16.19
CA LEU A 198 -15.01 10.38 15.72
C LEU A 198 -16.46 10.71 15.36
N ASP A 199 -16.91 11.84 15.87
CA ASP A 199 -18.19 12.44 15.52
C ASP A 199 -17.99 13.63 14.58
N LEU A 200 -19.06 13.96 13.85
CA LEU A 200 -19.12 15.14 12.99
C LEU A 200 -19.02 16.45 13.80
N PRO A 201 -18.56 17.56 13.20
CA PRO A 201 -18.10 17.70 11.82
C PRO A 201 -16.66 17.21 11.60
N LEU A 202 -16.40 16.64 10.43
CA LEU A 202 -15.09 16.16 10.01
C LEU A 202 -14.68 16.86 8.71
N GLN A 203 -13.44 17.36 8.66
CA GLN A 203 -12.87 17.90 7.42
C GLN A 203 -12.12 16.80 6.69
N LEU A 204 -12.58 16.41 5.51
CA LEU A 204 -11.84 15.47 4.67
C LEU A 204 -10.56 16.11 4.13
N LEU A 205 -9.42 15.45 4.34
CA LEU A 205 -8.14 15.86 3.78
C LEU A 205 -7.80 15.05 2.53
N GLN A 206 -7.82 13.72 2.62
CA GLN A 206 -7.43 12.83 1.53
C GLN A 206 -8.19 11.50 1.62
N GLN A 207 -8.38 10.81 0.50
CA GLN A 207 -8.79 9.41 0.49
C GLN A 207 -7.63 8.56 -0.05
N PHE A 208 -7.22 7.55 0.71
CA PHE A 208 -6.15 6.64 0.29
C PHE A 208 -6.63 5.65 -0.76
N SER A 209 -5.69 5.18 -1.58
CA SER A 209 -5.96 4.13 -2.57
C SER A 209 -6.29 2.80 -1.87
N LEU A 210 -6.95 1.88 -2.59
CA LEU A 210 -7.23 0.54 -2.06
C LEU A 210 -5.95 -0.22 -1.66
N SER A 211 -4.85 0.05 -2.35
CA SER A 211 -3.53 -0.55 -2.05
C SER A 211 -3.00 -0.09 -0.69
N GLU A 212 -3.10 1.20 -0.39
CA GLU A 212 -2.68 1.79 0.88
C GLU A 212 -3.59 1.35 2.03
N ILE A 213 -4.91 1.34 1.81
CA ILE A 213 -5.89 0.81 2.77
C ILE A 213 -5.56 -0.64 3.13
N SER A 214 -5.30 -1.48 2.13
CA SER A 214 -4.94 -2.89 2.33
C SER A 214 -3.61 -3.06 3.06
N ARG A 215 -2.64 -2.18 2.82
CA ARG A 215 -1.36 -2.16 3.53
C ARG A 215 -1.56 -1.82 5.01
N ILE A 216 -2.33 -0.77 5.32
CA ILE A 216 -2.64 -0.34 6.68
C ILE A 216 -3.41 -1.44 7.43
N ALA A 217 -4.43 -2.03 6.80
CA ALA A 217 -5.20 -3.12 7.40
C ALA A 217 -4.37 -4.37 7.69
N ARG A 218 -3.35 -4.68 6.87
CA ARG A 218 -2.39 -5.76 7.16
C ARG A 218 -1.49 -5.44 8.34
N ALA A 219 -0.96 -4.21 8.39
CA ALA A 219 -0.13 -3.76 9.49
C ALA A 219 -0.89 -3.76 10.82
N TRP A 220 -2.14 -3.31 10.83
CA TRP A 220 -3.01 -3.35 12.01
C TRP A 220 -3.30 -4.78 12.46
N ARG A 221 -3.63 -5.70 11.54
CA ARG A 221 -3.80 -7.13 11.90
C ARG A 221 -2.54 -7.75 12.49
N LYS A 222 -1.36 -7.39 11.97
CA LYS A 222 -0.07 -7.84 12.53
C LYS A 222 0.16 -7.26 13.92
N HIS A 223 -0.15 -5.98 14.12
CA HIS A 223 -0.07 -5.32 15.43
C HIS A 223 -1.01 -5.96 16.44
N GLN A 224 -2.26 -6.23 16.06
CA GLN A 224 -3.24 -6.91 16.91
C GLN A 224 -2.77 -8.30 17.31
N ARG A 225 -2.16 -9.08 16.41
CA ARG A 225 -1.56 -10.38 16.74
C ARG A 225 -0.41 -10.22 17.75
N GLN A 226 0.49 -9.26 17.52
CA GLN A 226 1.63 -8.99 18.41
C GLN A 226 1.20 -8.49 19.81
N GLU A 227 0.10 -7.73 19.91
CA GLU A 227 -0.50 -7.36 21.19
C GLU A 227 -1.31 -8.49 21.83
N GLN A 228 -1.92 -9.38 21.03
CA GLN A 228 -2.56 -10.61 21.54
C GLN A 228 -1.55 -11.62 22.10
N ASP A 229 -0.30 -11.60 21.62
CA ASP A 229 0.77 -12.51 22.01
C ASP A 229 1.60 -12.01 23.22
N ARG A 230 1.28 -10.84 23.79
CA ARG A 230 1.81 -10.41 25.09
C ARG A 230 0.84 -10.77 26.21
N ILE A 231 0.97 -12.02 26.66
CA ILE A 231 0.26 -12.49 27.84
C ILE A 231 0.97 -11.93 29.08
N ASP A 232 0.29 -11.07 29.85
CA ASP A 232 0.78 -10.65 31.17
C ASP A 232 0.60 -11.81 32.16
N PRO A 233 1.64 -12.27 32.87
CA PRO A 233 1.53 -13.32 33.88
C PRO A 233 0.44 -13.09 34.93
N LYS A 234 0.08 -11.83 35.22
CA LYS A 234 -0.94 -11.48 36.21
C LYS A 234 -2.37 -11.76 35.74
N ASP A 235 -2.60 -11.82 34.44
CA ASP A 235 -3.92 -12.06 33.85
C ASP A 235 -4.24 -13.56 33.68
N CYS A 236 -3.22 -14.42 33.86
CA CYS A 236 -3.33 -15.87 33.78
C CYS A 236 -3.94 -16.47 35.06
N ARG A 237 -4.79 -17.48 34.87
CA ARG A 237 -5.33 -18.33 35.94
C ARG A 237 -4.86 -19.77 35.73
N PHE A 238 -4.72 -20.52 36.81
CA PHE A 238 -4.34 -21.93 36.78
C PHE A 238 -5.50 -22.73 37.36
N ASP A 239 -6.44 -23.09 36.49
CA ASP A 239 -7.69 -23.76 36.88
C ASP A 239 -7.49 -25.28 37.06
N HIS A 240 -6.37 -25.82 36.56
CA HIS A 240 -5.95 -27.22 36.70
C HIS A 240 -4.47 -27.29 37.10
N PRO A 241 -4.00 -28.44 37.63
CA PRO A 241 -2.57 -28.66 37.83
C PRO A 241 -1.80 -28.41 36.53
N VAL A 242 -0.81 -27.52 36.58
CA VAL A 242 0.05 -27.23 35.42
C VAL A 242 0.67 -28.56 34.94
N GLY A 243 0.60 -28.82 33.64
CA GLY A 243 1.07 -30.08 33.06
C GLY A 243 0.04 -31.22 33.05
N GLN A 244 -1.21 -30.99 33.51
CA GLN A 244 -2.28 -31.98 33.39
C GLN A 244 -2.51 -32.34 31.92
N MET A 245 -2.43 -33.64 31.59
CA MET A 245 -2.73 -34.14 30.26
C MET A 245 -4.23 -34.44 30.14
N PHE A 246 -4.78 -34.06 29.01
CA PHE A 246 -6.16 -34.28 28.62
C PHE A 246 -6.19 -35.06 27.31
N SER A 247 -7.00 -36.11 27.22
CA SER A 247 -7.16 -36.84 25.96
C SER A 247 -8.47 -36.47 25.26
N LEU A 248 -8.38 -36.25 23.95
CA LEU A 248 -9.52 -36.15 23.04
C LEU A 248 -9.62 -37.46 22.25
N SER A 249 -10.69 -38.21 22.48
CA SER A 249 -10.99 -39.46 21.76
C SER A 249 -9.90 -40.55 21.84
N GLY A 250 -9.00 -40.49 22.82
CA GLY A 250 -7.95 -41.48 23.08
C GLY A 250 -6.70 -41.38 22.20
N THR A 251 -6.65 -40.42 21.26
CA THR A 251 -5.56 -40.31 20.27
C THR A 251 -4.85 -38.95 20.26
N LEU A 252 -5.38 -37.95 20.96
CA LEU A 252 -4.78 -36.62 21.00
C LEU A 252 -4.58 -36.20 22.44
N TYR A 253 -3.33 -35.89 22.81
CA TYR A 253 -3.00 -35.45 24.16
C TYR A 253 -2.77 -33.95 24.20
N PHE A 254 -3.42 -33.28 25.14
CA PHE A 254 -3.31 -31.85 25.39
C PHE A 254 -2.76 -31.61 26.79
N VAL A 255 -1.60 -30.95 26.91
CA VAL A 255 -0.95 -30.59 28.17
C VAL A 255 -1.40 -29.19 28.58
N TYR A 256 -2.11 -29.08 29.69
CA TYR A 256 -2.57 -27.81 30.24
C TYR A 256 -1.41 -26.93 30.72
N LEU A 257 -1.46 -25.65 30.36
CA LEU A 257 -0.51 -24.64 30.85
C LEU A 257 -1.20 -23.61 31.75
N TYR A 258 -2.18 -22.88 31.22
CA TYR A 258 -2.88 -21.82 31.94
C TYR A 258 -4.22 -21.47 31.26
N SER A 259 -5.01 -20.65 31.92
CA SER A 259 -6.26 -20.09 31.42
C SER A 259 -6.17 -18.56 31.32
N LEU A 260 -6.69 -17.98 30.24
CA LEU A 260 -6.75 -16.53 30.03
C LEU A 260 -8.11 -16.16 29.41
N ARG A 261 -8.83 -15.21 30.02
CA ARG A 261 -10.14 -14.73 29.54
C ARG A 261 -11.13 -15.89 29.24
N GLN A 262 -11.23 -16.84 30.17
CA GLN A 262 -12.07 -18.05 30.06
C GLN A 262 -11.74 -18.95 28.86
N ARG A 263 -10.48 -18.94 28.41
CA ARG A 263 -9.98 -19.89 27.41
C ARG A 263 -8.78 -20.60 27.96
N ILE A 264 -8.66 -21.87 27.60
CA ILE A 264 -7.60 -22.73 28.11
C ILE A 264 -6.51 -22.84 27.05
N TYR A 265 -5.28 -22.68 27.53
CA TYR A 265 -4.08 -22.71 26.75
C TYR A 265 -3.23 -23.89 27.17
N GLY A 266 -2.72 -24.59 26.18
CA GLY A 266 -1.93 -25.79 26.41
C GLY A 266 -1.22 -26.25 25.15
N ILE A 267 -0.48 -27.33 25.28
CA ILE A 267 0.35 -27.89 24.22
C ILE A 267 -0.33 -29.15 23.70
N ARG A 268 -0.48 -29.26 22.39
CA ARG A 268 -0.94 -30.50 21.77
C ARG A 268 0.26 -31.40 21.45
N LEU A 269 0.16 -32.68 21.81
CA LEU A 269 1.09 -33.74 21.47
C LEU A 269 0.38 -34.66 20.47
N ASP A 270 0.89 -34.75 19.24
CA ASP A 270 0.38 -35.69 18.23
C ASP A 270 1.07 -37.06 18.36
N GLU A 271 0.36 -38.15 18.04
CA GLU A 271 0.72 -39.56 18.34
C GLU A 271 2.08 -40.05 17.79
N GLU A 272 2.67 -39.36 16.83
CA GLU A 272 3.90 -39.81 16.17
C GLU A 272 5.15 -39.11 16.72
N GLY A 273 5.37 -39.16 18.03
CA GLY A 273 6.64 -38.74 18.66
C GLY A 273 7.15 -37.36 18.22
N CYS A 274 6.25 -36.46 17.82
CA CYS A 274 6.60 -35.26 17.08
C CYS A 274 6.66 -34.06 18.03
N THR A 275 7.83 -33.44 18.05
CA THR A 275 8.24 -32.25 18.80
C THR A 275 7.61 -30.95 18.26
N ASP A 276 6.36 -30.99 17.78
CA ASP A 276 5.66 -29.79 17.29
C ASP A 276 4.84 -29.17 18.44
N TYR A 277 5.55 -28.51 19.36
CA TYR A 277 4.99 -27.87 20.56
C TYR A 277 4.22 -26.60 20.20
N ARG A 278 3.05 -26.75 19.57
CA ARG A 278 2.19 -25.61 19.23
C ARG A 278 1.32 -25.23 20.42
N LEU A 279 1.33 -23.94 20.77
CA LEU A 279 0.36 -23.37 21.70
C LEU A 279 -1.03 -23.48 21.08
N HIS A 280 -1.86 -24.34 21.67
CA HIS A 280 -3.24 -24.53 21.28
C HIS A 280 -4.18 -23.83 22.25
N ARG A 281 -5.34 -23.44 21.72
CA ARG A 281 -6.37 -22.73 22.47
C ARG A 281 -7.67 -23.50 22.37
N GLU A 282 -8.02 -24.19 23.44
CA GLU A 282 -9.23 -25.01 23.50
C GLU A 282 -10.35 -24.24 24.21
N LYS A 283 -11.57 -24.32 23.64
CA LYS A 283 -12.76 -23.67 24.20
C LYS A 283 -13.56 -24.61 25.10
N HIS A 284 -13.36 -25.92 24.94
CA HIS A 284 -14.16 -26.93 25.61
C HIS A 284 -13.24 -27.93 26.30
N LEU A 285 -12.88 -27.64 27.55
CA LEU A 285 -12.09 -28.57 28.35
C LEU A 285 -12.96 -29.59 29.08
N ASP A 286 -14.22 -29.25 29.37
CA ASP A 286 -15.20 -30.16 29.99
C ASP A 286 -15.48 -31.42 29.15
N CYS A 287 -15.20 -31.38 27.84
CA CYS A 287 -15.36 -32.54 26.96
C CYS A 287 -14.10 -33.41 26.86
N LEU A 288 -13.00 -33.04 27.52
CA LEU A 288 -11.75 -33.79 27.54
C LEU A 288 -11.62 -34.60 28.83
N LYS A 289 -11.11 -35.83 28.72
CA LYS A 289 -10.88 -36.67 29.89
C LYS A 289 -9.51 -36.36 30.49
N PRO A 290 -9.41 -36.03 31.78
CA PRO A 290 -8.12 -35.90 32.44
C PRO A 290 -7.44 -37.27 32.53
N GLU A 291 -6.15 -37.30 32.20
CA GLU A 291 -5.31 -38.48 32.36
C GLU A 291 -4.25 -38.25 33.44
N LYS A 292 -2.98 -38.43 33.09
CA LYS A 292 -1.83 -38.21 33.96
C LYS A 292 -1.35 -36.76 33.90
N ILE A 293 -0.56 -36.37 34.89
CA ILE A 293 0.21 -35.12 34.86
C ILE A 293 1.59 -35.44 34.25
N CYS A 294 2.08 -34.58 33.34
CA CYS A 294 3.41 -34.76 32.77
C CYS A 294 4.52 -34.61 33.83
N THR A 295 5.70 -35.17 33.52
CA THR A 295 6.86 -35.01 34.39
C THR A 295 7.34 -33.55 34.35
N PHE A 296 8.08 -33.15 35.39
CA PHE A 296 8.64 -31.80 35.43
C PHE A 296 9.66 -31.57 34.31
N GLU A 297 10.47 -32.58 34.00
CA GLU A 297 11.48 -32.56 32.93
C GLU A 297 10.81 -32.38 31.56
N ASP A 298 9.78 -33.17 31.25
CA ASP A 298 9.02 -33.04 29.99
C ASP A 298 8.41 -31.64 29.81
N LEU A 299 7.91 -31.04 30.91
CA LEU A 299 7.36 -29.68 30.88
C LEU A 299 8.46 -28.63 30.68
N GLN A 300 9.64 -28.82 31.29
CA GLN A 300 10.78 -27.91 31.12
C GLN A 300 11.27 -27.88 29.68
N ASP A 301 11.42 -29.05 29.06
CA ASP A 301 11.86 -29.16 27.66
C ASP A 301 10.86 -28.49 26.72
N ALA A 302 9.56 -28.75 26.92
CA ALA A 302 8.49 -28.12 26.16
C ALA A 302 8.50 -26.58 26.30
N VAL A 303 8.67 -26.06 27.53
CA VAL A 303 8.73 -24.62 27.79
C VAL A 303 9.97 -24.00 27.16
N ALA A 304 11.13 -24.66 27.21
CA ALA A 304 12.38 -24.17 26.61
C ALA A 304 12.25 -24.00 25.09
N ILE A 305 11.71 -25.00 24.40
CA ILE A 305 11.46 -24.95 22.94
C ILE A 305 10.52 -23.77 22.61
N MET A 306 9.45 -23.59 23.38
CA MET A 306 8.50 -22.49 23.19
C MET A 306 9.11 -21.10 23.46
N GLN A 307 10.13 -21.00 24.32
CA GLN A 307 10.87 -19.75 24.52
C GLN A 307 11.80 -19.44 23.34
N GLU A 308 12.47 -20.44 22.79
CA GLU A 308 13.30 -20.30 21.59
C GLU A 308 12.46 -19.83 20.39
N ASP A 309 11.26 -20.40 20.23
CA ASP A 309 10.30 -20.04 19.18
C ASP A 309 9.52 -18.74 19.49
N LYS A 310 9.84 -18.07 20.60
CA LYS A 310 9.21 -16.81 21.05
C LYS A 310 7.68 -16.92 21.24
N VAL A 311 7.20 -18.11 21.54
CA VAL A 311 5.79 -18.41 21.85
C VAL A 311 5.45 -18.05 23.29
N LEU A 312 6.41 -18.18 24.22
CA LEU A 312 6.27 -17.77 25.62
C LEU A 312 7.30 -16.68 25.97
N SER A 313 6.86 -15.72 26.79
CA SER A 313 7.78 -14.76 27.40
C SER A 313 8.60 -15.43 28.51
N GLU A 314 9.78 -14.87 28.80
CA GLU A 314 10.65 -15.38 29.87
C GLU A 314 9.98 -15.37 31.25
N GLU A 315 9.19 -14.34 31.53
CA GLU A 315 8.44 -14.22 32.78
C GLU A 315 7.34 -15.30 32.89
N MET A 316 6.66 -15.60 31.77
CA MET A 316 5.62 -16.62 31.74
C MET A 316 6.20 -18.02 31.94
N ALA A 317 7.31 -18.32 31.27
CA ALA A 317 8.02 -19.59 31.44
C ALA A 317 8.43 -19.81 32.90
N ARG A 318 8.99 -18.79 33.56
CA ARG A 318 9.33 -18.84 34.99
C ARG A 318 8.10 -19.04 35.87
N ALA A 319 6.98 -18.39 35.57
CA ALA A 319 5.74 -18.53 36.33
C ALA A 319 5.17 -19.96 36.22
N LEU A 320 5.13 -20.52 35.01
CA LEU A 320 4.67 -21.89 34.73
C LEU A 320 5.48 -22.93 35.51
N LEU A 321 6.82 -22.86 35.41
CA LEU A 321 7.70 -23.82 36.06
C LEU A 321 7.67 -23.70 37.59
N ARG A 322 7.57 -22.49 38.14
CA ARG A 322 7.38 -22.29 39.58
C ARG A 322 6.07 -22.92 40.06
N ARG A 323 4.96 -22.62 39.37
CA ARG A 323 3.64 -23.20 39.69
C ARG A 323 3.65 -24.72 39.67
N ARG A 324 4.27 -25.33 38.66
CA ARG A 324 4.43 -26.78 38.59
C ARG A 324 5.24 -27.35 39.76
N ARG A 325 6.32 -26.67 40.15
CA ARG A 325 7.22 -27.07 41.24
C ARG A 325 6.56 -26.97 42.62
N ASP A 326 5.71 -25.97 42.79
CA ASP A 326 4.98 -25.71 44.04
C ASP A 326 3.75 -26.61 44.23
N GLY A 327 3.41 -27.44 43.22
CA GLY A 327 2.41 -28.52 43.34
C GLY A 327 0.95 -28.07 43.44
N CYS A 328 0.63 -26.85 42.99
CA CYS A 328 -0.71 -26.29 42.98
C CYS A 328 -1.31 -26.28 41.57
#